data_AF-A0A7H0K257-F1
#
_entry.id   AF-A0A7H0K257-F1
#
_cell.length_a   1.000
_cell.length_b   1.000
_cell.length_c   1.000
_cell.angle_alpha   90.00
_cell.angle_beta   90.00
_cell.angle_gamma   90.00
#
_symmetry.space_group_name_H-M   'P 1'
#
loop_
_entity.id
_entity.type
_entity.pdbx_description
1 polymer ?
#
loop_
_entity_poly.entity_id
_entity_poly.type
_entity_poly.pdbx_seq_one_letter_code
_entity_poly.pdbx_strand_id
1 'polypeptide(L)' 'MPGRVRGVVEKQMLLLPEGEPGEIWFTRWQRRPDRTYSCREQIRATDAEIDAFAQAIEQLAAEENFVARITARSYYGLHG' A
#
# COMPACT_ATOMS: atom_id res chain seq x y z
N MET A 1 10.54 -6.21 -3.46
CA MET A 1 11.21 -5.00 -2.92
C MET A 1 12.33 -5.38 -1.95
N PRO A 2 13.47 -4.66 -1.89
CA PRO A 2 14.54 -4.91 -0.91
C PRO A 2 14.10 -4.66 0.54
N GLY A 3 14.66 -5.41 1.50
CA GLY A 3 14.28 -5.31 2.92
C GLY A 3 14.49 -3.93 3.56
N ARG A 4 15.51 -3.17 3.11
CA ARG A 4 15.78 -1.80 3.59
C ARG A 4 14.63 -0.83 3.30
N VAL A 5 13.89 -1.07 2.21
CA VAL A 5 12.82 -0.18 1.71
C VAL A 5 11.50 -0.47 2.42
N ARG A 6 11.38 -1.63 3.09
CA ARG A 6 10.20 -2.05 3.85
C ARG A 6 9.71 -0.99 4.82
N GLY A 7 10.61 -0.46 5.65
CA GLY A 7 10.26 0.57 6.63
C GLY A 7 9.86 1.91 6.01
N VAL A 8 10.30 2.21 4.78
CA VAL A 8 9.91 3.42 4.05
C VAL A 8 8.48 3.26 3.53
N VAL A 9 8.14 2.10 2.97
CA VAL A 9 6.76 1.80 2.56
C VAL A 9 5.82 1.78 3.76
N GLU A 10 6.22 1.17 4.89
CA GLU A 10 5.44 1.21 6.13
C GLU A 10 5.15 2.65 6.57
N LYS A 11 6.12 3.57 6.49
CA LYS A 11 5.90 4.99 6.78
C LYS A 11 4.90 5.65 5.84
N GLN A 12 4.97 5.36 4.54
CA GLN A 12 3.99 5.90 3.59
C GLN A 12 2.58 5.38 3.89
N MET A 13 2.45 4.11 4.29
CA MET A 13 1.16 3.54 4.67
C MET A 13 0.57 4.18 5.93
N LEU A 14 1.41 4.63 6.87
CA LEU A 14 0.96 5.35 8.06
C LEU A 14 0.43 6.77 7.78
N LEU A 15 0.63 7.29 6.56
CA LEU A 15 0.05 8.58 6.14
C LEU A 15 -1.35 8.42 5.55
N LEU A 16 -1.78 7.19 5.27
CA LEU A 16 -3.15 6.92 4.86
C LEU A 16 -4.09 7.04 6.07
N PRO A 17 -5.36 7.39 5.85
CA PRO A 17 -6.33 7.49 6.94
C PRO A 17 -6.45 6.18 7.71
N GLU A 18 -6.68 6.28 9.02
CA GLU A 18 -7.04 5.12 9.83
C GLU A 18 -8.33 4.50 9.27
N GLY A 19 -8.34 3.18 9.13
CA GLY A 19 -9.53 2.46 8.66
C GLY A 19 -10.70 2.62 9.65
N GLU A 20 -11.91 2.31 9.18
CA GLU A 20 -13.09 2.29 10.05
C GLU A 20 -12.85 1.39 11.28
N PRO A 21 -13.50 1.65 12.43
CA PRO A 21 -13.37 0.81 13.63
C PRO A 21 -13.55 -0.68 13.32
N GLY A 22 -12.48 -1.47 13.47
CA GLY A 22 -12.42 -2.90 13.13
C GLY A 22 -11.57 -3.24 11.90
N GLU A 23 -11.20 -2.25 11.08
CA GLU A 23 -10.22 -2.40 10.00
C GLU A 23 -8.81 -2.24 10.56
N ILE A 24 -8.22 -3.35 11.01
CA ILE A 24 -6.82 -3.31 11.45
C ILE A 24 -5.89 -3.41 10.25
N TRP A 25 -5.11 -2.35 10.03
CA TRP A 25 -4.06 -2.29 9.03
C TRP A 25 -2.83 -3.05 9.52
N PHE A 26 -2.72 -4.31 9.15
CA PHE A 26 -1.46 -5.04 9.32
C PHE A 26 -0.86 -5.30 7.95
N THR A 27 0.19 -4.57 7.60
CA THR A 27 0.98 -4.89 6.41
C THR A 27 1.59 -6.28 6.57
N ARG A 28 1.00 -7.28 5.92
CA ARG A 28 1.47 -8.67 5.96
C ARG A 28 2.62 -8.82 4.98
N TRP A 29 3.81 -8.54 5.48
CA TRP A 29 5.05 -8.74 4.73
C TRP A 29 5.36 -10.22 4.55
N GLN A 30 5.42 -10.64 3.29
CA GLN A 30 5.96 -11.94 2.90
C GLN A 30 7.40 -11.77 2.46
N ARG A 31 8.32 -12.41 3.19
CA ARG A 31 9.72 -12.54 2.77
C ARG A 31 9.86 -13.66 1.75
N ARG A 32 10.54 -13.37 0.64
CA ARG A 32 10.83 -14.31 -0.46
C ARG A 32 12.23 -14.92 -0.30
N PRO A 33 12.52 -16.08 -0.92
CA PRO A 33 13.83 -16.73 -0.83
C PRO A 33 14.99 -15.89 -1.35
N ASP A 34 14.73 -15.02 -2.33
CA ASP A 34 15.68 -14.05 -2.90
C ASP A 34 15.95 -12.84 -1.97
N ARG A 35 15.52 -12.91 -0.71
CA ARG A 35 15.63 -11.86 0.32
C ARG A 35 14.85 -10.58 -0.01
N THR A 36 13.92 -10.64 -0.97
CA THR A 36 12.96 -9.56 -1.20
C THR A 36 11.73 -9.73 -0.33
N TYR A 37 10.95 -8.65 -0.24
CA TYR A 37 9.68 -8.59 0.44
C TYR A 37 8.57 -8.21 -0.54
N SER A 38 7.38 -8.73 -0.29
CA SER A 38 6.13 -8.37 -0.97
C SER A 38 5.02 -8.27 0.08
N CYS A 39 4.04 -7.42 -0.15
CA CYS A 39 2.79 -7.36 0.62
C CYS A 39 1.61 -7.14 -0.33
N ARG A 40 0.39 -7.31 0.19
CA ARG A 40 -0.84 -6.97 -0.51
C ARG A 40 -1.85 -6.53 0.52
N GLU A 41 -2.26 -5.28 0.45
CA GLU A 41 -3.20 -4.68 1.39
C GLU A 41 -4.43 -4.12 0.68
N GLN A 42 -5.51 -3.95 1.43
CA GLN A 42 -6.69 -3.19 1.01
C GLN A 42 -6.70 -1.88 1.77
N ILE A 43 -6.86 -0.79 1.04
CA ILE A 43 -6.85 0.57 1.56
C ILE A 43 -8.25 1.15 1.35
N ARG A 44 -8.83 1.72 2.40
CA ARG A 44 -10.00 2.61 2.28
C ARG A 44 -9.54 4.03 2.53
N ALA A 45 -9.63 4.85 1.50
CA ALA A 45 -9.28 6.26 1.55
C ALA A 45 -10.02 7.00 0.44
N THR A 46 -10.06 8.32 0.49
CA THR A 46 -10.56 9.16 -0.60
C THR A 46 -9.61 9.09 -1.81
N ASP A 47 -10.10 9.45 -2.99
CA ASP A 47 -9.28 9.46 -4.21
C ASP A 47 -8.04 10.36 -4.05
N ALA A 48 -8.18 11.52 -3.40
CA ALA A 48 -7.07 12.44 -3.17
C ALA A 48 -5.96 11.85 -2.27
N GLU A 49 -6.33 11.09 -1.24
CA GLU A 49 -5.37 10.40 -0.37
C GLU A 49 -4.68 9.24 -1.09
N ILE A 50 -5.43 8.50 -1.90
CA ILE A 50 -4.88 7.44 -2.75
C ILE A 50 -3.90 8.00 -3.78
N ASP A 51 -4.22 9.11 -4.43
CA ASP A 51 -3.38 9.72 -5.46
C ASP A 51 -2.03 10.18 -4.88
N ALA A 52 -2.04 10.82 -3.71
CA ALA A 52 -0.82 11.23 -3.02
C ALA A 52 0.05 10.03 -2.63
N PHE A 53 -0.56 8.97 -2.09
CA PHE A 53 0.14 7.74 -1.75
C PHE A 53 0.67 7.02 -3.00
N ALA A 54 -0.11 6.98 -4.09
CA ALA A 54 0.29 6.37 -5.34
C ALA A 54 1.52 7.05 -5.93
N GLN A 55 1.52 8.38 -5.99
CA GLN A 55 2.65 9.16 -6.47
C GLN A 55 3.91 8.89 -5.62
N ALA A 56 3.80 8.88 -4.29
CA ALA A 56 4.93 8.63 -3.41
C ALA A 56 5.50 7.20 -3.57
N ILE A 57 4.63 6.21 -3.72
CA ILE A 57 5.03 4.81 -3.90
C ILE A 57 5.62 4.56 -5.29
N GLU A 58 5.07 5.17 -6.34
CA GLU A 58 5.61 5.08 -7.71
C GLU A 58 7.01 5.68 -7.79
N GLN A 59 7.23 6.85 -7.18
CA GLN A 59 8.55 7.47 -7.10
C GLN A 59 9.55 6.56 -6.37
N LEU A 60 9.17 6.05 -5.20
CA LEU A 60 10.01 5.14 -4.42
C LEU A 60 10.30 3.82 -5.18
N ALA A 61 9.31 3.30 -5.91
CA ALA A 61 9.44 2.11 -6.74
C ALA A 61 10.45 2.29 -7.86
N ALA A 62 10.45 3.46 -8.51
CA ALA A 62 11.41 3.82 -9.53
C ALA A 62 12.84 3.96 -8.96
N GLU A 63 13.00 4.66 -7.83
CA GLU A 63 14.30 4.88 -7.18
C GLU A 63 14.93 3.59 -6.68
N GLU A 64 14.13 2.70 -6.09
CA GLU A 64 14.60 1.47 -5.45
C GLU A 64 14.42 0.21 -6.30
N ASN A 65 13.98 0.38 -7.56
CA ASN A 65 13.79 -0.67 -8.56
C ASN A 65 12.94 -1.84 -8.06
N PHE A 66 11.72 -1.55 -7.60
CA PHE A 66 10.72 -2.57 -7.29
C PHE A 66 9.38 -2.26 -7.96
N VAL A 67 8.47 -3.24 -7.95
CA VAL A 67 7.14 -3.09 -8.53
C VAL A 67 6.12 -2.79 -7.44
N ALA A 68 5.38 -1.70 -7.61
CA ALA A 68 4.18 -1.38 -6.86
C ALA A 68 2.98 -1.31 -7.82
N ARG A 69 1.81 -1.74 -7.35
CA ARG A 69 0.58 -1.64 -8.12
C ARG A 69 -0.57 -1.30 -7.20
N ILE A 70 -1.26 -0.21 -7.50
CA ILE A 70 -2.49 0.19 -6.82
C ILE A 70 -3.62 0.00 -7.82
N THR A 71 -4.71 -0.60 -7.36
CA THR A 71 -5.91 -0.82 -8.18
C THR A 71 -7.12 -0.42 -7.38
N ALA A 72 -7.93 0.49 -7.92
CA ALA A 72 -9.21 0.83 -7.34
C ALA A 72 -10.16 -0.38 -7.48
N ARG A 73 -10.80 -0.76 -6.37
CA ARG A 73 -11.98 -1.62 -6.40
C ARG A 73 -13.19 -0.71 -6.30
N SER A 74 -13.86 -0.48 -7.43
CA SER A 74 -15.18 0.14 -7.42
C SER A 74 -16.14 -0.76 -6.65
N TYR A 75 -16.52 -0.34 -5.44
CA TYR A 75 -17.58 -0.98 -4.69
C TYR A 75 -18.92 -0.61 -5.36
N TYR A 76 -19.34 -1.38 -6.36
CA TYR A 76 -20.72 -1.35 -6.85
C TYR A 76 -21.62 -2.06 -5.84
N GLY A 77 -21.76 -1.45 -4.66
CA GLY A 77 -22.80 -1.83 -3.72
C GLY A 77 -24.14 -1.38 -4.28
N LEU A 78 -24.94 -2.31 -4.78
CA LEU A 78 -26.39 -2.11 -4.88
C LEU A 78 -26.88 -1.88 -3.44
N HIS A 79 -27.02 -0.63 -3.04
CA HIS A 79 -27.93 -0.26 -1.97
C HIS A 79 -29.33 -0.29 -2.57
N GLY A 80 -29.97 -1.46 -2.48
CA GLY A 80 -31.42 -1.63 -2.65
C GLY A 80 -32.06 -1.80 -1.29
#